data_AF-A0A553RC88-F1
#
_entry.id   AF-A0A553RC88-F1
#
_cell.length_a   1.000
_cell.length_b   1.000
_cell.length_c   1.000
_cell.angle_alpha   90.00
_cell.angle_beta   90.00
_cell.angle_gamma   90.00
#
_symmetry.space_group_name_H-M   'P 1'
#
loop_
_entity.id
_entity.type
_entity.pdbx_description
1 polymer ?
#
loop_
_entity_poly.entity_id
_entity_poly.type
_entity_poly.pdbx_seq_one_letter_code
_entity_poly.pdbx_strand_id
1 'polypeptide(L)'
;MLTVCCLLSSQGDKNAGFDVLYHNMKHGQIAIKELAEFVRERAAVEETYSKSMGKLAKMASNGSPLGTFAPMWDVFRVSSDKLALCHLELMRKMNDLIRDINKYSDEQAKIHRKTKEEVIGTLECVQSLQVQNGHLQKSREGYHSKCVELERLRKEGVPQKELEKVIYD
;
A
#
# COMPACT_ATOMS: atom_id res chain seq x y z
N MET A 1 7.63 12.99 -9.96
CA MET A 1 6.93 12.61 -8.71
C MET A 1 6.84 13.77 -7.72
N LEU A 2 7.93 14.52 -7.47
CA LEU A 2 7.91 15.75 -6.64
C LEU A 2 6.84 16.79 -7.07
N THR A 3 6.63 17.00 -8.37
CA THR A 3 5.61 17.94 -8.87
C THR A 3 4.17 17.55 -8.51
N VAL A 4 3.89 16.24 -8.44
CA VAL A 4 2.57 15.71 -8.07
C VAL A 4 2.35 15.81 -6.55
N CYS A 5 3.41 15.63 -5.76
CA CYS A 5 3.36 15.75 -4.30
C CYS A 5 3.04 17.19 -3.86
N CYS A 6 3.65 18.22 -4.48
CA CYS A 6 3.33 19.61 -4.18
C CYS A 6 1.88 19.99 -4.57
N LEU A 7 1.40 19.55 -5.74
CA LEU A 7 0.03 19.86 -6.19
C LEU A 7 -1.07 19.22 -5.32
N LEU A 8 -0.83 18.02 -4.78
CA LEU A 8 -1.80 17.31 -3.94
C LEU A 8 -1.70 17.67 -2.45
N SER A 9 -0.52 18.04 -1.94
CA SER A 9 -0.35 18.42 -0.53
C SER A 9 -1.10 19.71 -0.17
N SER A 10 -1.34 20.57 -1.17
CA SER A 10 -2.06 21.84 -1.02
C SER A 10 -3.56 21.75 -1.29
N GLN A 11 -4.12 20.56 -1.56
CA GLN A 11 -5.54 20.39 -1.88
C GLN A 11 -6.33 19.83 -0.70
N GLY A 12 -7.47 20.48 -0.43
CA GLY A 12 -8.42 20.15 0.66
C GLY A 12 -8.20 20.99 1.92
N ASP A 13 -9.29 21.29 2.64
CA ASP A 13 -9.31 22.25 3.77
C ASP A 13 -8.32 21.96 4.91
N LYS A 14 -7.84 20.72 5.01
CA LYS A 14 -6.94 20.24 6.07
C LYS A 14 -5.49 20.04 5.63
N ASN A 15 -5.15 20.28 4.36
CA ASN A 15 -3.80 20.03 3.80
C ASN A 15 -3.28 18.61 4.09
N ALA A 16 -4.17 17.60 4.14
CA ALA A 16 -3.83 16.23 4.55
C ALA A 16 -3.27 15.36 3.41
N GLY A 17 -3.14 15.92 2.19
CA GLY A 17 -2.73 15.17 1.00
C GLY A 17 -1.35 14.53 1.14
N PHE A 18 -0.41 15.20 1.83
CA PHE A 18 0.91 14.66 2.09
C PHE A 18 0.87 13.36 2.91
N ASP A 19 0.14 13.37 4.03
CA ASP A 19 0.03 12.21 4.92
C ASP A 19 -0.61 11.01 4.20
N VAL A 20 -1.66 11.26 3.41
CA VAL A 20 -2.32 10.22 2.61
C VAL A 20 -1.36 9.59 1.61
N LEU A 21 -0.63 10.40 0.83
CA LEU A 21 0.31 9.90 -0.17
C LEU A 21 1.48 9.16 0.47
N TYR A 22 2.03 9.70 1.56
CA TYR A 22 3.16 9.10 2.26
C TYR A 22 2.77 7.77 2.93
N HIS A 23 1.56 7.69 3.50
CA HIS A 23 1.04 6.45 4.05
C HIS A 23 0.74 5.43 2.93
N ASN A 24 0.14 5.84 1.82
CA ASN A 24 -0.10 4.98 0.66
C ASN A 24 1.20 4.38 0.11
N MET A 25 2.27 5.17 0.04
CA MET A 25 3.60 4.67 -0.33
C MET A 25 4.05 3.53 0.60
N LYS A 26 3.88 3.67 1.93
CA LYS A 26 4.20 2.59 2.89
C LYS A 26 3.36 1.34 2.71
N HIS A 27 2.10 1.47 2.29
CA HIS A 27 1.22 0.33 2.02
C HIS A 27 1.73 -0.55 0.88
N GLY A 28 2.49 0.01 -0.06
CA GLY A 28 3.14 -0.77 -1.12
C GLY A 28 4.03 -1.91 -0.60
N GLN A 29 4.65 -1.76 0.58
CA GLN A 29 5.46 -2.82 1.20
C GLN A 29 4.61 -4.01 1.66
N ILE A 30 3.39 -3.73 2.14
CA ILE A 30 2.44 -4.78 2.55
C ILE A 30 2.03 -5.59 1.31
N ALA A 31 1.65 -4.91 0.23
CA ALA A 31 1.25 -5.54 -1.02
C ALA A 31 2.36 -6.44 -1.62
N ILE A 32 3.63 -6.03 -1.56
CA ILE A 32 4.77 -6.84 -2.02
C ILE A 32 4.91 -8.12 -1.19
N LYS A 33 4.76 -8.01 0.14
CA LYS A 33 4.85 -9.16 1.05
C LYS A 33 3.72 -10.15 0.83
N GLU A 34 2.49 -9.66 0.70
CA GLU A 34 1.31 -10.48 0.39
C GLU A 34 1.46 -11.20 -0.96
N LEU A 35 1.99 -10.51 -1.99
CA LEU A 35 2.28 -11.12 -3.28
C LEU A 35 3.33 -12.23 -3.16
N ALA A 36 4.42 -12.00 -2.43
CA ALA A 36 5.46 -13.02 -2.21
C ALA A 36 4.90 -14.26 -1.49
N GLU A 37 4.01 -14.06 -0.52
CA GLU A 37 3.31 -15.12 0.19
C GLU A 37 2.38 -15.91 -0.72
N PHE A 38 1.57 -15.23 -1.52
CA PHE A 38 0.70 -15.88 -2.51
C PHE A 38 1.49 -16.75 -3.50
N VAL A 39 2.59 -16.23 -4.05
CA VAL A 39 3.42 -17.00 -5.00
C VAL A 39 4.08 -18.20 -4.30
N ARG A 40 4.44 -18.09 -3.02
CA ARG A 40 4.98 -19.20 -2.23
C ARG A 40 3.95 -20.32 -2.05
N GLU A 41 2.73 -19.97 -1.66
CA GLU A 41 1.63 -20.95 -1.55
C GLU A 41 1.35 -21.61 -2.91
N ARG A 42 1.34 -20.82 -3.99
CA ARG A 42 1.19 -21.36 -5.33
C ARG A 42 2.32 -22.32 -5.70
N ALA A 43 3.58 -22.01 -5.39
CA ALA A 43 4.72 -22.88 -5.64
C ALA A 43 4.62 -24.21 -4.87
N ALA A 44 4.13 -24.19 -3.63
CA ALA A 44 3.89 -25.39 -2.82
C ALA A 44 2.80 -26.30 -3.43
N VAL A 45 1.76 -25.71 -4.01
CA VAL A 45 0.73 -26.44 -4.77
C VAL A 45 1.35 -27.13 -5.98
N GLU A 46 2.16 -26.41 -6.77
CA GLU A 46 2.84 -26.99 -7.94
C GLU A 46 3.81 -28.13 -7.54
N GLU A 47 4.52 -28.00 -6.42
CA GLU A 47 5.36 -29.08 -5.88
C GLU A 47 4.54 -30.33 -5.55
N THR A 48 3.37 -30.14 -4.94
CA THR A 48 2.44 -31.22 -4.58
C THR A 48 1.91 -31.91 -5.84
N TYR A 49 1.57 -31.15 -6.89
CA TYR A 49 1.18 -31.70 -8.20
C TYR A 49 2.31 -32.52 -8.82
N SER A 50 3.53 -31.98 -8.88
CA SER A 50 4.71 -32.71 -9.37
C SER A 50 4.89 -34.05 -8.65
N LYS A 51 4.86 -34.05 -7.32
CA LYS A 51 5.01 -35.28 -6.51
C LYS A 51 3.89 -36.27 -6.77
N SER A 52 2.66 -35.80 -6.92
CA SER A 52 1.48 -36.66 -7.17
C SER A 52 1.54 -37.29 -8.57
N MET A 53 1.94 -36.52 -9.60
CA MET A 53 2.16 -37.05 -10.94
C MET A 53 3.29 -38.09 -10.97
N GLY A 54 4.37 -37.88 -10.21
CA GLY A 54 5.43 -38.88 -10.07
C GLY A 54 4.95 -40.19 -9.41
N LYS A 55 4.02 -40.11 -8.45
CA LYS A 55 3.38 -41.32 -7.88
C LYS A 55 2.53 -42.05 -8.92
N LEU A 56 1.77 -41.33 -9.74
CA LEU A 56 0.97 -41.94 -10.82
C LEU A 56 1.86 -42.61 -11.88
N ALA A 57 2.97 -41.98 -12.26
CA ALA A 57 3.94 -42.58 -13.17
C ALA A 57 4.50 -43.89 -12.59
N LYS A 58 4.88 -43.90 -11.30
CA LYS A 58 5.34 -45.12 -10.61
C LYS A 58 4.27 -46.21 -10.55
N MET A 59 3.00 -45.84 -10.32
CA MET A 59 1.88 -46.79 -10.36
C MET A 59 1.73 -47.42 -11.76
N ALA A 60 1.80 -46.60 -12.82
CA ALA A 60 1.73 -47.08 -14.19
C ALA A 60 2.91 -48.02 -14.53
N SER A 61 4.12 -47.78 -14.00
CA SER A 61 5.26 -48.68 -14.13
C SER A 61 5.04 -50.08 -13.54
N ASN A 62 4.15 -50.20 -12.55
CA ASN A 62 3.80 -51.47 -11.91
C ASN A 62 2.54 -52.12 -12.53
N GLY A 63 2.04 -51.58 -13.65
CA GLY A 63 0.90 -52.13 -14.36
C GLY A 63 1.17 -53.54 -14.90
N SER A 64 0.12 -54.34 -15.06
CA SER A 64 0.23 -55.71 -15.58
C SER A 64 0.88 -55.72 -16.97
N PRO A 65 1.90 -56.55 -17.22
CA PRO A 65 2.49 -56.71 -18.55
C PRO A 65 1.64 -57.61 -19.47
N LEU A 66 0.54 -58.17 -18.98
CA LEU A 66 -0.31 -59.11 -19.70
C LEU A 66 -1.49 -58.39 -20.40
N GLY A 67 -1.90 -58.94 -21.54
CA GLY A 67 -3.05 -58.47 -22.29
C GLY A 67 -2.72 -57.42 -23.36
N THR A 68 -3.65 -57.23 -24.30
CA THR A 68 -3.47 -56.32 -25.45
C THR A 68 -3.33 -54.86 -25.05
N PHE A 69 -3.72 -54.49 -23.83
CA PHE A 69 -3.60 -53.13 -23.29
C PHE A 69 -2.30 -52.88 -22.53
N ALA A 70 -1.42 -53.86 -22.34
CA ALA A 70 -0.16 -53.67 -21.62
C ALA A 70 0.69 -52.47 -22.11
N PRO A 71 0.79 -52.16 -23.43
CA PRO A 71 1.51 -50.98 -23.91
C PRO A 71 0.95 -49.64 -23.42
N MET A 72 -0.33 -49.57 -23.03
CA MET A 72 -0.94 -48.34 -22.54
C MET A 72 -0.32 -47.87 -21.23
N TRP A 73 0.18 -48.78 -20.39
CA TRP A 73 0.87 -48.42 -19.15
C TRP A 73 2.11 -47.56 -19.40
N ASP A 74 2.85 -47.83 -20.48
CA ASP A 74 4.01 -47.01 -20.85
C ASP A 74 3.59 -45.58 -21.28
N VAL A 75 2.51 -45.47 -22.05
CA VAL A 75 1.96 -44.17 -22.46
C VAL A 75 1.58 -43.33 -21.23
N PHE A 76 0.87 -43.93 -20.26
CA PHE A 76 0.51 -43.24 -19.01
C PHE A 76 1.71 -42.92 -18.13
N ARG A 77 2.70 -43.81 -18.05
CA ARG A 77 3.94 -43.57 -17.31
C ARG A 77 4.69 -42.36 -17.87
N VAL A 78 5.00 -42.37 -19.17
CA VAL A 78 5.79 -41.32 -19.82
C VAL A 78 5.06 -39.98 -19.78
N SER A 79 3.75 -39.96 -20.05
CA SER A 79 2.97 -38.73 -19.97
C SER A 79 2.91 -38.17 -18.55
N SER A 80 2.77 -39.03 -17.54
CA SER A 80 2.75 -38.62 -16.13
C SER A 80 4.11 -38.09 -15.67
N ASP A 81 5.22 -38.73 -16.06
CA ASP A 81 6.58 -38.26 -15.76
C ASP A 81 6.86 -36.89 -16.40
N LYS A 82 6.48 -36.70 -17.68
CA LYS A 82 6.64 -35.41 -18.35
C LYS A 82 5.84 -34.31 -17.64
N LEU A 83 4.60 -34.58 -17.27
CA LEU A 83 3.77 -33.61 -16.56
C LEU A 83 4.33 -33.30 -15.15
N ALA A 84 4.86 -34.30 -14.44
CA ALA A 84 5.56 -34.08 -13.17
C ALA A 84 6.74 -33.10 -13.33
N LEU A 85 7.55 -33.28 -14.38
CA LEU A 85 8.67 -32.39 -14.69
C LEU A 85 8.21 -30.96 -15.03
N CYS A 86 7.12 -30.80 -15.77
CA CYS A 86 6.55 -29.49 -16.07
C CYS A 86 6.14 -28.74 -14.80
N HIS A 87 5.43 -29.39 -13.88
CA HIS A 87 5.04 -28.79 -12.59
C HIS A 87 6.26 -28.46 -11.73
N LEU A 88 7.28 -29.33 -11.73
CA LEU A 88 8.54 -29.07 -11.02
C LEU A 88 9.28 -27.85 -11.56
N GLU A 89 9.35 -27.71 -12.89
CA GLU A 89 9.97 -26.54 -13.52
C GLU A 89 9.19 -25.26 -13.21
N LEU A 90 7.86 -25.31 -13.25
CA LEU A 90 7.01 -24.17 -12.91
C LEU A 90 7.23 -23.74 -11.45
N MET A 91 7.26 -24.69 -10.51
CA MET A 91 7.57 -24.42 -9.10
C MET A 91 8.95 -23.74 -8.95
N ARG A 92 9.97 -24.20 -9.67
CA ARG A 92 11.31 -23.59 -9.63
C ARG A 92 11.29 -22.14 -10.12
N LYS A 93 10.61 -21.88 -11.25
CA LYS A 93 10.43 -20.51 -11.78
C LYS A 93 9.67 -19.61 -10.81
N MET A 94 8.67 -20.15 -10.10
CA MET A 94 7.98 -19.39 -9.04
C MET A 94 8.92 -19.06 -7.87
N ASN A 95 9.81 -19.97 -7.48
CA ASN A 95 10.83 -19.70 -6.46
C ASN A 95 11.90 -18.70 -6.92
N ASP A 96 12.25 -18.66 -8.21
CA ASP A 96 13.06 -17.59 -8.78
C ASP A 96 12.31 -16.25 -8.70
N LEU A 97 11.04 -16.23 -9.09
CA LEU A 97 10.19 -15.04 -9.00
C LEU A 97 10.05 -14.50 -7.57
N ILE A 98 9.91 -15.38 -6.56
CA ILE A 98 9.90 -14.98 -5.15
C ILE A 98 11.21 -14.27 -4.77
N ARG A 99 12.36 -14.73 -5.27
CA ARG A 99 13.65 -14.07 -5.03
C ARG A 99 13.68 -12.67 -5.65
N ASP A 100 13.18 -12.51 -6.87
CA ASP A 100 13.08 -11.21 -7.54
C ASP A 100 12.13 -10.26 -6.81
N ILE A 101 10.98 -10.75 -6.33
CA ILE A 101 10.03 -9.99 -5.52
C ILE A 101 10.69 -9.50 -4.22
N ASN A 102 11.42 -10.37 -3.50
CA ASN A 102 12.11 -9.98 -2.28
C ASN A 102 13.21 -8.94 -2.54
N LYS A 103 14.00 -9.14 -3.60
CA LYS A 103 15.01 -8.17 -4.04
C LYS A 103 14.38 -6.80 -4.34
N TYR A 104 13.24 -6.78 -5.02
CA TYR A 104 12.47 -5.56 -5.25
C TYR A 104 11.97 -4.94 -3.94
N SER A 105 11.49 -5.75 -2.99
CA SER A 105 11.06 -5.27 -1.67
C SER A 105 12.18 -4.51 -0.94
N ASP A 106 13.39 -5.08 -0.94
CA ASP A 106 14.57 -4.47 -0.31
C ASP A 106 14.97 -3.16 -0.99
N GLU A 107 14.93 -3.12 -2.32
CA GLU A 107 15.24 -1.92 -3.09
C GLU A 107 14.18 -0.83 -2.86
N GLN A 108 12.90 -1.18 -2.85
CA GLN A 108 11.81 -0.29 -2.48
C GLN A 108 11.99 0.27 -1.07
N ALA A 109 12.46 -0.53 -0.11
CA ALA A 109 12.72 -0.08 1.25
C ALA A 109 13.86 0.96 1.32
N LYS A 110 14.87 0.87 0.44
CA LYS A 110 15.90 1.90 0.30
C LYS A 110 15.35 3.17 -0.33
N ILE A 111 14.58 3.03 -1.41
CA ILE A 111 13.93 4.17 -2.09
C ILE A 111 13.02 4.92 -1.11
N HIS A 112 12.18 4.23 -0.34
CA HIS A 112 11.31 4.86 0.66
C HIS A 112 12.09 5.63 1.74
N ARG A 113 13.23 5.10 2.20
CA ARG A 113 14.10 5.81 3.15
C ARG A 113 14.64 7.10 2.55
N LYS A 114 15.19 7.02 1.33
CA LYS A 114 15.69 8.19 0.60
C LYS A 114 14.59 9.22 0.34
N THR A 115 13.42 8.78 -0.14
CA THR A 115 12.28 9.67 -0.39
C THR A 115 11.84 10.37 0.89
N LYS A 116 11.76 9.64 2.03
CA LYS A 116 11.43 10.25 3.33
C LYS A 116 12.37 11.41 3.68
N GLU A 117 13.68 11.22 3.48
CA GLU A 117 14.69 12.26 3.73
C GLU A 117 14.51 13.45 2.78
N GLU A 118 14.26 13.21 1.49
CA GLU A 118 14.05 14.27 0.48
C GLU A 118 12.78 15.09 0.73
N VAL A 119 11.72 14.49 1.27
CA VAL A 119 10.42 15.17 1.46
C VAL A 119 10.20 15.70 2.88
N ILE A 120 11.20 15.59 3.78
CA ILE A 120 11.04 16.02 5.18
C ILE A 120 10.71 17.51 5.30
N GLY A 121 11.33 18.36 4.48
CA GLY A 121 11.01 19.79 4.45
C GLY A 121 9.57 20.08 3.98
N THR A 122 9.01 19.22 3.11
CA THR A 122 7.60 19.34 2.72
C THR A 122 6.67 19.02 3.90
N LEU A 123 7.01 17.98 4.69
CA LEU A 123 6.26 17.63 5.90
C LEU A 123 6.25 18.80 6.89
N GLU A 124 7.41 19.43 7.13
CA GLU A 124 7.54 20.60 8.00
C GLU A 124 6.69 21.78 7.51
N CYS A 125 6.71 22.08 6.21
CA CYS A 125 5.87 23.11 5.61
C CYS A 125 4.37 22.83 5.79
N VAL A 126 3.93 21.58 5.56
CA VAL A 126 2.51 21.18 5.72
C VAL A 126 2.07 21.32 7.18
N GLN A 127 2.89 20.85 8.13
CA GLN A 127 2.59 20.99 9.56
C GLN A 127 2.50 22.45 9.99
N SER A 128 3.44 23.29 9.52
CA SER A 128 3.42 24.73 9.79
C SER A 128 2.15 25.38 9.24
N LEU A 129 1.78 25.08 7.99
CA LEU A 129 0.54 25.57 7.37
C LEU A 129 -0.71 25.14 8.14
N GLN A 130 -0.79 23.89 8.60
CA GLN A 130 -1.91 23.40 9.41
C GLN A 130 -2.05 24.17 10.73
N VAL A 131 -0.94 24.45 11.41
CA VAL A 131 -0.93 25.26 12.65
C VAL A 131 -1.39 26.69 12.36
N GLN A 132 -0.86 27.33 11.32
CA GLN A 132 -1.25 28.70 10.95
C GLN A 132 -2.73 28.77 10.55
N ASN A 133 -3.25 27.78 9.84
CA ASN A 133 -4.67 27.72 9.49
C ASN A 133 -5.56 27.62 10.73
N GLY A 134 -5.14 26.84 11.74
CA GLY A 134 -5.82 26.78 13.04
C GLY A 134 -5.79 28.10 13.80
N HIS A 135 -4.67 28.84 13.78
CA HIS A 135 -4.59 30.19 14.36
C HIS A 135 -5.50 31.19 13.63
N LEU A 136 -5.48 31.17 12.30
CA LEU A 136 -6.31 32.03 11.46
C LEU A 136 -7.80 31.78 11.74
N GLN A 137 -8.22 30.52 11.84
CA GLN A 137 -9.60 30.17 12.16
C GLN A 137 -10.02 30.71 13.53
N LYS A 138 -9.21 30.52 14.57
CA LYS A 138 -9.47 31.07 15.92
C LYS A 138 -9.55 32.60 15.93
N SER A 139 -8.63 33.27 15.23
CA SER A 139 -8.63 34.72 15.12
C SER A 139 -9.88 35.25 14.40
N ARG A 140 -10.30 34.58 13.31
CA ARG A 140 -11.53 34.91 12.59
C ARG A 140 -12.77 34.75 13.46
N GLU A 141 -12.88 33.65 14.20
CA GLU A 141 -13.99 33.39 15.14
C GLU A 141 -14.01 34.41 16.28
N GLY A 142 -12.84 34.77 16.83
CA GLY A 142 -12.71 35.83 17.82
C GLY A 142 -13.13 37.21 17.29
N TYR A 143 -12.67 37.59 16.10
CA TYR A 143 -13.08 38.84 15.44
C TYR A 143 -14.60 38.89 15.22
N HIS A 144 -15.18 37.81 14.68
CA HIS A 144 -16.62 37.74 14.45
C HIS A 144 -17.41 37.85 15.76
N SER A 145 -16.95 37.20 16.83
CA SER A 145 -17.57 37.29 18.16
C SER A 145 -17.55 38.72 18.70
N LYS A 146 -16.42 39.43 18.57
CA LYS A 146 -16.31 40.85 18.94
C LYS A 146 -17.26 41.74 18.11
N CYS A 147 -17.38 41.50 16.80
CA CYS A 147 -18.33 42.23 15.96
C CYS A 147 -19.78 42.04 16.41
N VAL A 148 -20.17 40.81 16.72
CA VAL A 148 -21.53 40.49 17.21
C VAL A 148 -21.80 41.19 18.55
N GLU A 149 -20.84 41.16 19.48
CA GLU A 149 -20.98 41.81 20.79
C GLU A 149 -21.07 43.34 20.66
N LEU A 150 -20.26 43.95 19.78
CA LEU A 150 -20.35 45.39 19.49
C LEU A 150 -21.73 45.79 18.96
N GLU A 151 -22.30 45.01 18.05
CA GLU A 151 -23.65 45.26 17.52
C GLU A 151 -24.74 45.09 18.58
N ARG A 152 -24.56 44.15 19.55
CA ARG A 152 -25.45 44.00 20.70
C ARG A 152 -25.41 45.24 21.61
N LEU A 153 -24.21 45.65 22.03
CA LEU A 153 -24.00 46.80 22.92
C LEU A 153 -24.50 48.11 22.29
N ARG A 154 -24.34 48.28 20.96
CA ARG A 154 -24.92 49.41 20.22
C ARG A 154 -26.44 49.43 20.28
N LYS A 155 -27.11 48.29 20.12
CA LYS A 155 -28.58 48.18 20.22
C LYS A 155 -29.09 48.44 21.63
N GLU A 156 -28.29 48.13 22.65
CA GLU A 156 -28.60 48.37 24.06
C GLU A 156 -28.36 49.83 24.50
N GLY A 157 -27.84 50.69 23.62
CA GLY A 157 -27.64 52.11 23.89
C GLY A 157 -26.42 52.41 24.78
N VAL A 158 -25.43 51.50 24.83
CA VAL A 158 -24.22 51.67 25.63
C VAL A 158 -23.41 52.90 25.14
N PRO A 159 -22.90 53.77 26.04
CA PRO A 159 -22.16 54.97 25.66
C PRO A 159 -20.90 54.66 24.83
N GLN A 160 -20.59 55.54 23.86
CA GLN A 160 -19.45 55.43 22.94
C GLN A 160 -18.10 55.12 23.63
N LYS A 161 -17.89 55.71 24.81
CA LYS A 161 -16.64 55.58 25.59
C LYS A 161 -16.45 54.18 26.18
N GLU A 162 -17.53 53.42 26.38
CA GLU A 162 -17.48 52.02 26.82
C GLU A 162 -17.42 51.05 25.64
N LEU A 163 -18.01 51.41 24.50
CA LEU A 163 -17.86 50.67 23.23
C LEU A 163 -16.40 50.64 22.75
N GLU A 164 -15.64 51.74 22.92
CA GLU A 164 -14.22 51.80 22.55
C GLU A 164 -13.38 50.75 23.30
N LYS A 165 -13.69 50.44 24.56
CA LYS A 165 -12.93 49.43 25.32
C LYS A 165 -13.02 48.03 24.67
N VAL A 166 -14.18 47.67 24.13
CA VAL A 166 -14.42 46.37 23.46
C VAL A 166 -13.74 46.27 22.09
N ILE A 167 -13.39 47.41 21.48
CA ILE A 167 -12.68 47.47 20.19
C ILE A 167 -11.16 47.34 20.39
N TYR A 168 -10.63 47.86 21.50
CA TYR A 168 -9.20 47.95 21.76
C TYR A 168 -8.63 46.85 22.68
N ASP A 169 -9.46 46.17 23.48
CA ASP A 169 -9.16 44.84 24.07
C ASP A 169 -9.46 43.73 23.06
#